data_AF-A0A961DFE0-F1
#
_entry.id   AF-A0A961DFE0-F1
#
_cell.length_a   1.000
_cell.length_b   1.000
_cell.length_c   1.000
_cell.angle_alpha   90.00
_cell.angle_beta   90.00
_cell.angle_gamma   90.00
#
_symmetry.space_group_name_H-M   'P 1'
#
loop_
_entity.id
_entity.type
_entity.pdbx_description
1 polymer ?
#
loop_
_entity_poly.entity_id
_entity_poly.type
_entity_poly.pdbx_seq_one_letter_code
_entity_poly.pdbx_strand_id
1 'polypeptide(L)'
;MSLYDQFIQWISSLNVQQVVDWLKNLDWSRVLPEITGKFIGFLLGFGASWFLLFRRHLKALDRLRRGDSDDVLFQAHFLAPVPGSDKYVLIFRNLMPSTTVNDLYDNPAARKIVRELADYTTLRKPVLRTEGLLGFEVLNDAFNHIAGHLATTPFPRETWMFAMTCEDRQVVRRKCVRCFLVRPAELERFKSWRWCRDNVVCEQPWHWYRIVALHQLATEWQQEEQAAQNPSPKTQGMPLVDKHATHRRIRPLSAGIFTNEKPVGPPVDIAWPAQEWELKKMGLDLNAEVPPAA
;
A
#
# COMPACT_ATOMS: atom_id res chain seq x y z
N MET A 1 37.45 11.78 32.22
CA MET A 1 36.80 11.21 33.42
C MET A 1 35.32 11.57 33.31
N SER A 2 34.43 10.57 33.26
CA SER A 2 32.99 10.81 33.03
C SER A 2 32.38 11.49 34.26
N LEU A 3 31.36 12.34 34.07
CA LEU A 3 30.55 12.87 35.18
C LEU A 3 29.99 11.75 36.07
N TYR A 4 29.78 10.57 35.48
CA TYR A 4 29.38 9.36 36.19
C TYR A 4 30.47 8.87 37.16
N ASP A 5 31.74 8.87 36.76
CA ASP A 5 32.84 8.39 37.60
C ASP A 5 33.09 9.33 38.78
N GLN A 6 32.94 10.64 38.57
CA GLN A 6 33.02 11.64 39.63
C GLN A 6 31.85 11.54 40.61
N PHE A 7 30.64 11.26 40.10
CA PHE A 7 29.45 11.07 40.94
C PHE A 7 29.55 9.80 41.80
N ILE A 8 30.04 8.69 41.23
CA ILE A 8 30.26 7.44 41.97
C ILE A 8 31.34 7.62 43.04
N GLN A 9 32.46 8.27 42.71
CA GLN A 9 33.50 8.60 43.69
C GLN A 9 32.97 9.49 44.82
N TRP A 10 32.19 10.51 44.48
CA TRP A 10 31.57 11.39 45.46
C TRP A 10 30.61 10.64 46.39
N ILE A 11 29.70 9.82 45.85
CA ILE A 11 28.80 8.98 46.67
C ILE A 11 29.60 8.05 47.58
N SER A 12 30.66 7.43 47.07
CA SER A 12 31.50 6.51 47.85
C SER A 12 32.31 7.19 48.96
N SER A 13 32.46 8.51 48.90
CA SER A 13 33.18 9.31 49.89
C SER A 13 32.29 9.88 51.01
N LEU A 14 30.97 9.71 50.91
CA LEU A 14 30.01 10.22 51.90
C LEU A 14 30.04 9.37 53.18
N ASN A 15 30.36 10.02 54.31
CA ASN A 15 30.24 9.43 55.64
C ASN A 15 28.76 9.45 56.10
N VAL A 16 28.25 8.33 56.63
CA VAL A 16 26.86 8.19 57.11
C VAL A 16 26.49 9.31 58.09
N GLN A 17 27.43 9.71 58.96
CA GLN A 17 27.20 10.79 59.93
C GLN A 17 26.99 12.16 59.24
N GLN A 18 27.76 12.44 58.18
CA GLN A 18 27.63 13.69 57.40
C GLN A 18 26.31 13.76 56.63
N VAL A 19 25.82 12.61 56.12
CA VAL A 19 24.52 12.52 55.46
C VAL A 19 23.38 12.75 56.46
N VAL A 20 23.50 12.19 57.67
CA VAL A 20 22.51 12.37 58.75
C VAL A 20 22.46 13.82 59.24
N ASP A 21 23.63 14.45 59.43
CA ASP A 21 23.71 15.86 59.87
C ASP A 21 23.23 16.83 58.78
N TRP A 22 23.46 16.51 57.51
CA TRP A 22 22.92 17.25 56.38
C TRP A 22 21.40 17.14 56.29
N LEU A 23 20.83 15.93 56.44
CA LEU A 23 19.38 15.70 56.47
C LEU A 23 18.69 16.41 57.64
N LYS A 24 19.34 16.51 58.81
CA LYS A 24 18.78 17.21 59.98
C LYS A 24 18.74 18.73 59.82
N ASN A 25 19.72 19.31 59.13
CA ASN A 25 19.84 20.76 58.92
C ASN A 25 19.17 21.24 57.62
N LEU A 26 18.55 20.33 56.88
CA LEU A 26 17.80 20.64 55.67
C LEU A 26 16.49 21.34 56.01
N ASP A 27 16.21 22.44 55.34
CA ASP A 27 14.93 23.13 55.46
C ASP A 27 13.84 22.33 54.74
N TRP A 28 13.32 21.32 55.43
CA TRP A 28 12.29 20.42 54.93
C TRP A 28 11.03 21.15 54.48
N SER A 29 10.73 22.32 55.05
CA SER A 29 9.58 23.13 54.65
C SER A 29 9.69 23.64 53.21
N ARG A 30 10.93 23.82 52.72
CA ARG A 30 11.24 24.26 51.35
C ARG A 30 11.53 23.10 50.41
N VAL A 31 12.16 22.04 50.91
CA VAL A 31 12.58 20.90 50.09
C VAL A 31 11.42 19.93 49.79
N LEU A 32 10.49 19.70 50.73
CA LEU A 32 9.33 18.83 50.47
C LEU A 32 8.49 19.32 49.29
N PRO A 33 8.09 20.61 49.21
CA PRO A 33 7.29 21.12 48.10
C PRO A 33 8.02 21.03 46.75
N GLU A 34 9.33 21.30 46.72
CA GLU A 34 10.12 21.22 45.49
C GLU A 34 10.26 19.78 44.98
N ILE A 35 10.55 18.81 45.86
CA ILE A 35 10.61 17.39 45.50
C ILE A 35 9.24 16.90 45.05
N THR A 36 8.19 17.25 45.80
CA THR A 36 6.81 16.84 45.49
C THR A 36 6.37 17.40 44.14
N GLY A 37 6.64 18.67 43.86
CA GLY A 37 6.35 19.30 42.57
C GLY A 37 7.08 18.63 41.41
N LYS A 38 8.38 18.33 41.56
CA LYS A 38 9.17 17.61 40.55
C LYS A 38 8.69 16.19 40.34
N PHE A 39 8.33 15.48 41.41
CA PHE A 39 7.82 14.11 41.35
C PHE A 39 6.45 14.05 40.67
N ILE A 40 5.54 14.97 41.00
CA ILE A 40 4.26 15.11 40.31
C ILE A 40 4.48 15.44 38.83
N GLY A 41 5.37 16.38 38.51
CA GLY A 41 5.72 16.71 37.13
C GLY A 41 6.26 15.51 36.35
N PHE A 42 7.14 14.71 36.97
CA PHE A 42 7.64 13.46 36.39
C PHE A 42 6.52 12.45 36.16
N LEU A 43 5.66 12.21 37.15
CA LEU A 43 4.53 11.27 37.02
C LEU A 43 3.54 11.71 35.94
N LEU A 44 3.24 12.99 35.84
CA LEU A 44 2.38 13.54 34.79
C LEU A 44 3.01 13.38 33.40
N GLY A 45 4.31 13.69 33.26
CA GLY A 45 5.04 13.50 32.01
C GLY A 45 5.11 12.03 31.60
N PHE A 46 5.39 11.14 32.56
CA PHE A 46 5.39 9.70 32.35
C PHE A 46 4.00 9.18 31.96
N GLY A 47 2.95 9.61 32.68
CA GLY A 47 1.57 9.25 32.39
C GLY A 47 1.11 9.71 31.01
N ALA A 48 1.46 10.94 30.61
CA ALA A 48 1.16 11.47 29.28
C ALA A 48 1.90 10.69 28.18
N SER A 49 3.18 10.40 28.37
CA SER A 49 3.98 9.60 27.42
C SER A 49 3.43 8.18 27.28
N TRP A 50 3.14 7.52 28.41
CA TRP A 50 2.52 6.19 28.43
C TRP A 50 1.17 6.18 27.75
N PHE A 51 0.32 7.19 28.01
CA PHE A 51 -0.98 7.32 27.38
C PHE A 51 -0.87 7.47 25.84
N LEU A 52 0.12 8.21 25.34
CA LEU A 52 0.36 8.33 23.90
C LEU A 52 0.79 7.00 23.27
N LEU A 53 1.68 6.25 23.92
CA LEU A 53 2.09 4.92 23.47
C LEU A 53 0.91 3.94 23.50
N PHE A 54 0.14 3.94 24.58
CA PHE A 54 -1.04 3.12 24.74
C PHE A 54 -2.09 3.43 23.66
N ARG A 55 -2.35 4.71 23.38
CA ARG A 55 -3.26 5.14 22.31
C ARG A 55 -2.78 4.69 20.93
N ARG A 56 -1.47 4.73 20.66
CA ARG A 56 -0.89 4.19 19.41
C ARG A 56 -1.10 2.69 19.31
N HIS A 57 -0.90 1.95 20.40
CA HIS A 57 -1.12 0.52 20.45
C HIS A 57 -2.59 0.14 20.23
N LEU A 58 -3.53 0.84 20.88
CA LEU A 58 -4.96 0.66 20.66
C LEU A 58 -5.37 0.90 19.20
N LYS A 59 -4.84 1.95 18.56
CA LYS A 59 -5.08 2.19 17.12
C LYS A 59 -4.57 1.05 16.24
N ALA A 60 -3.43 0.44 16.58
CA ALA A 60 -2.90 -0.70 15.84
C ALA A 60 -3.78 -1.95 16.02
N LEU A 61 -4.26 -2.21 17.23
CA LEU A 61 -5.21 -3.30 17.50
C LEU A 61 -6.54 -3.07 16.78
N ASP A 62 -7.03 -1.84 16.74
CA ASP A 62 -8.24 -1.49 15.99
C ASP A 62 -8.06 -1.71 14.49
N ARG A 63 -6.90 -1.38 13.91
CA ARG A 63 -6.59 -1.67 12.50
C ARG A 63 -6.61 -3.16 12.20
N LEU A 64 -5.98 -3.97 13.07
CA LEU A 64 -6.01 -5.44 12.95
C LEU A 64 -7.44 -5.98 13.02
N ARG A 65 -8.26 -5.47 13.95
CA ARG A 65 -9.69 -5.84 14.06
C ARG A 65 -10.51 -5.42 12.84
N ARG A 66 -10.18 -4.28 12.22
CA ARG A 66 -10.83 -3.78 11.01
C ARG A 66 -10.39 -4.51 9.75
N GLY A 67 -9.30 -5.28 9.81
CA GLY A 67 -8.74 -5.99 8.66
C GLY A 67 -7.91 -5.10 7.74
N ASP A 68 -7.46 -3.95 8.23
CA ASP A 68 -6.49 -3.12 7.52
C ASP A 68 -5.12 -3.77 7.63
N SER A 69 -4.60 -4.25 6.50
CA SER A 69 -3.26 -4.82 6.44
C SER A 69 -2.26 -3.80 5.91
N ASP A 70 -1.09 -3.80 6.52
CA ASP A 70 0.09 -3.13 5.97
C ASP A 70 0.79 -4.00 4.90
N ASP A 71 0.12 -5.01 4.35
CA ASP A 71 0.73 -5.94 3.41
C ASP A 71 0.83 -5.31 2.02
N VAL A 72 1.99 -5.49 1.39
CA VAL A 72 2.23 -5.17 -0.02
C VAL A 72 2.58 -6.47 -0.75
N LEU A 73 1.83 -6.76 -1.81
CA LEU A 73 1.98 -7.98 -2.60
C LEU A 73 2.31 -7.64 -4.05
N PHE A 74 3.40 -8.18 -4.58
CA PHE A 74 3.74 -8.06 -6.00
C PHE A 74 3.25 -9.29 -6.75
N GLN A 75 2.36 -9.07 -7.73
CA GLN A 75 1.63 -10.16 -8.39
C GLN A 75 1.61 -10.00 -9.90
N ALA A 76 2.05 -11.04 -10.60
CA ALA A 76 1.81 -11.18 -12.03
C ALA A 76 0.43 -11.78 -12.28
N HIS A 77 -0.28 -11.24 -13.27
CA HIS A 77 -1.57 -11.72 -13.72
C HIS A 77 -1.42 -12.27 -15.14
N PHE A 78 -2.00 -13.44 -15.38
CA PHE A 78 -1.92 -14.16 -16.65
C PHE A 78 -3.32 -14.61 -17.07
N LEU A 79 -3.51 -14.71 -18.39
CA LEU A 79 -4.64 -15.40 -18.98
C LEU A 79 -4.15 -16.71 -19.61
N ALA A 80 -4.55 -17.84 -19.03
CA ALA A 80 -4.28 -19.15 -19.63
C ALA A 80 -5.54 -19.66 -20.35
N PRO A 81 -5.43 -20.22 -21.56
CA PRO A 81 -6.57 -20.80 -22.25
C PRO A 81 -7.08 -22.03 -21.50
N VAL A 82 -8.41 -22.20 -21.43
CA VAL A 82 -9.04 -23.41 -20.90
C VAL A 82 -9.10 -24.47 -22.00
N PRO A 83 -8.48 -25.65 -21.84
CA PRO A 83 -8.49 -26.68 -22.88
C PRO A 83 -9.91 -27.07 -23.31
N GLY A 84 -10.19 -27.04 -24.61
CA GLY A 84 -11.50 -27.39 -25.17
C GLY A 84 -12.58 -26.32 -25.01
N SER A 85 -12.22 -25.08 -24.67
CA SER A 85 -13.13 -23.94 -24.56
C SER A 85 -12.49 -22.67 -25.14
N ASP A 86 -13.32 -21.70 -25.53
CA ASP A 86 -12.87 -20.36 -25.92
C ASP A 86 -12.57 -19.43 -24.71
N LYS A 87 -12.73 -19.97 -23.49
CA LYS A 87 -12.53 -19.25 -22.24
C LYS A 87 -11.06 -19.21 -21.81
N TYR A 88 -10.75 -18.21 -20.99
CA TYR A 88 -9.46 -18.02 -20.33
C TYR A 88 -9.64 -18.02 -18.83
N VAL A 89 -8.73 -18.69 -18.12
CA VAL A 89 -8.65 -18.62 -16.67
C VAL A 89 -7.67 -17.54 -16.27
N LEU A 90 -8.16 -16.61 -15.43
CA LEU A 90 -7.35 -15.59 -14.79
C LEU A 90 -6.52 -16.23 -13.68
N ILE A 91 -5.21 -16.21 -13.86
CA ILE A 91 -4.22 -16.70 -12.92
C ILE A 91 -3.50 -15.50 -12.32
N PHE A 92 -3.27 -15.51 -11.01
CA PHE A 92 -2.41 -14.52 -10.34
C PHE A 92 -1.34 -15.26 -9.52
N ARG A 93 -0.09 -14.81 -9.60
CA ARG A 93 1.03 -15.40 -8.87
C ARG A 93 1.84 -14.33 -8.17
N ASN A 94 2.16 -14.58 -6.91
CA ASN A 94 3.10 -13.74 -6.18
C ASN A 94 4.48 -13.91 -6.80
N LEU A 95 5.12 -12.80 -7.15
CA LEU A 95 6.47 -12.80 -7.71
C LEU A 95 7.55 -12.81 -6.64
N MET A 96 7.18 -12.49 -5.41
CA MET A 96 8.06 -12.48 -4.26
C MET A 96 7.25 -12.73 -2.97
N PRO A 97 7.92 -13.06 -1.84
CA PRO A 97 7.26 -13.15 -0.55
C PRO A 97 6.50 -11.87 -0.19
N SER A 98 5.42 -12.01 0.59
CA SER A 98 4.69 -10.84 1.08
C SER A 98 5.59 -9.92 1.88
N THR A 99 5.57 -8.63 1.57
CA THR A 99 6.28 -7.59 2.32
C THR A 99 5.29 -6.67 3.01
N THR A 100 5.76 -5.75 3.85
CA THR A 100 4.90 -4.73 4.46
C THR A 100 5.23 -3.32 3.96
N VAL A 101 4.31 -2.38 4.16
CA VAL A 101 4.56 -0.95 3.90
C VAL A 101 5.76 -0.44 4.70
N ASN A 102 6.03 -0.99 5.89
CA ASN A 102 7.18 -0.58 6.69
C ASN A 102 8.51 -1.10 6.13
N ASP A 103 8.50 -2.28 5.53
CA ASP A 103 9.69 -2.92 4.96
C ASP A 103 9.99 -2.38 3.56
N LEU A 104 8.94 -2.02 2.80
CA LEU A 104 9.09 -1.51 1.43
C LEU A 104 9.57 -0.05 1.38
N TYR A 105 9.19 0.77 2.37
CA TYR A 105 9.51 2.20 2.37
C TYR A 105 10.29 2.57 3.63
N ASP A 106 11.50 3.11 3.48
CA ASP A 106 12.28 3.57 4.64
C ASP A 106 11.71 4.87 5.24
N ASN A 107 11.18 5.74 4.40
CA ASN A 107 10.66 7.03 4.80
C ASN A 107 9.28 6.91 5.51
N PRO A 108 9.14 7.30 6.79
CA PRO A 108 7.85 7.26 7.49
C PRO A 108 6.73 8.07 6.83
N ALA A 109 7.07 9.15 6.10
CA ALA A 109 6.10 9.94 5.36
C ALA A 109 5.52 9.15 4.18
N ALA A 110 6.37 8.45 3.41
CA ALA A 110 5.92 7.57 2.32
C ALA A 110 5.01 6.46 2.84
N ARG A 111 5.36 5.84 3.97
CA ARG A 111 4.51 4.83 4.64
C ARG A 111 3.13 5.37 5.02
N LYS A 112 3.03 6.64 5.42
CA LYS A 112 1.76 7.27 5.77
C LYS A 112 0.94 7.53 4.50
N ILE A 113 1.57 8.08 3.46
CA ILE A 113 0.95 8.38 2.18
C ILE A 113 0.37 7.11 1.55
N VAL A 114 1.13 6.01 1.49
CA VAL A 114 0.65 4.74 0.91
C VAL A 114 -0.64 4.25 1.59
N ARG A 115 -0.68 4.33 2.93
CA ARG A 115 -1.87 3.94 3.69
C ARG A 115 -3.05 4.86 3.41
N GLU A 116 -2.83 6.17 3.37
CA GLU A 116 -3.87 7.14 3.04
C GLU A 116 -4.39 6.94 1.62
N LEU A 117 -3.52 6.72 0.63
CA LEU A 117 -3.90 6.44 -0.75
C LEU A 117 -4.73 5.15 -0.85
N ALA A 118 -4.32 4.10 -0.13
CA ALA A 118 -5.09 2.87 -0.05
C ALA A 118 -6.49 3.10 0.56
N ASP A 119 -6.66 4.01 1.52
CA ASP A 119 -7.96 4.37 2.12
C ASP A 119 -8.95 5.00 1.13
N TYR A 120 -8.46 5.57 0.04
CA TYR A 120 -9.31 6.16 -1.00
C TYR A 120 -9.61 5.22 -2.18
N THR A 121 -8.98 4.05 -2.27
CA THR A 121 -9.23 3.12 -3.37
C THR A 121 -10.54 2.36 -3.16
N THR A 122 -11.26 2.17 -4.25
CA THR A 122 -12.50 1.38 -4.32
C THR A 122 -12.44 0.45 -5.50
N LEU A 123 -13.40 -0.46 -5.64
CA LEU A 123 -13.46 -1.35 -6.79
C LEU A 123 -13.66 -0.58 -8.11
N ARG A 124 -14.26 0.62 -8.06
CA ARG A 124 -14.38 1.54 -9.21
C ARG A 124 -13.06 2.23 -9.55
N LYS A 125 -12.23 2.53 -8.55
CA LYS A 125 -10.93 3.19 -8.73
C LYS A 125 -9.87 2.40 -7.94
N PRO A 126 -9.45 1.23 -8.46
CA PRO A 126 -8.58 0.33 -7.72
C PRO A 126 -7.12 0.78 -7.75
N VAL A 127 -6.72 1.57 -8.75
CA VAL A 127 -5.36 2.10 -8.89
C VAL A 127 -5.14 3.21 -7.87
N LEU A 128 -4.03 3.13 -7.13
CA LEU A 128 -3.65 4.18 -6.18
C LEU A 128 -3.49 5.50 -6.92
N ARG A 129 -3.98 6.57 -6.32
CA ARG A 129 -3.89 7.94 -6.82
C ARG A 129 -2.50 8.51 -6.55
N THR A 130 -1.52 7.99 -7.25
CA THR A 130 -0.12 8.35 -7.05
C THR A 130 0.27 9.65 -7.74
N GLU A 131 -0.66 10.54 -8.15
CA GLU A 131 -0.31 11.75 -8.89
C GLU A 131 0.56 12.75 -8.07
N GLY A 132 1.31 13.60 -8.78
CA GLY A 132 2.20 14.59 -8.17
C GLY A 132 3.53 14.04 -7.67
N LEU A 133 4.34 14.88 -7.03
CA LEU A 133 5.71 14.54 -6.63
C LEU A 133 5.75 13.38 -5.62
N LEU A 134 4.95 13.47 -4.55
CA LEU A 134 4.98 12.48 -3.49
C LEU A 134 4.47 11.10 -3.93
N GLY A 135 3.41 11.07 -4.72
CA GLY A 135 2.89 9.81 -5.24
C GLY A 135 3.82 9.20 -6.29
N PHE A 136 4.53 10.02 -7.09
CA PHE A 136 5.57 9.54 -7.99
C PHE A 136 6.67 8.79 -7.24
N GLU A 137 7.21 9.36 -6.15
CA GLU A 137 8.25 8.72 -5.35
C GLU A 137 7.76 7.39 -4.77
N VAL A 138 6.53 7.37 -4.23
CA VAL A 138 5.90 6.14 -3.72
C VAL A 138 5.81 5.06 -4.80
N LEU A 139 5.33 5.41 -6.00
CA LEU A 139 5.23 4.48 -7.12
C LEU A 139 6.61 4.01 -7.57
N ASN A 140 7.59 4.91 -7.61
CA ASN A 140 8.93 4.65 -8.08
C ASN A 140 9.71 3.71 -7.14
N ASP A 141 9.56 3.88 -5.83
CA ASP A 141 10.15 2.97 -4.83
C ASP A 141 9.62 1.54 -5.00
N ALA A 142 8.30 1.37 -5.10
CA ALA A 142 7.70 0.06 -5.34
C ALA A 142 8.13 -0.54 -6.69
N PHE A 143 8.19 0.28 -7.74
CA PHE A 143 8.64 -0.12 -9.08
C PHE A 143 10.10 -0.59 -9.07
N ASN A 144 11.00 0.18 -8.44
CA ASN A 144 12.42 -0.15 -8.34
C ASN A 144 12.66 -1.40 -7.50
N HIS A 145 11.87 -1.58 -6.43
CA HIS A 145 11.94 -2.75 -5.57
C HIS A 145 11.69 -4.05 -6.36
N ILE A 146 10.58 -4.11 -7.12
CA ILE A 146 10.27 -5.29 -7.93
C ILE A 146 11.22 -5.44 -9.12
N ALA A 147 11.64 -4.34 -9.74
CA ALA A 147 12.61 -4.38 -10.82
C ALA A 147 13.95 -4.99 -10.37
N GLY A 148 14.42 -4.62 -9.17
CA GLY A 148 15.60 -5.19 -8.55
C GLY A 148 15.43 -6.68 -8.24
N HIS A 149 14.27 -7.08 -7.71
CA HIS A 149 13.98 -8.49 -7.43
C HIS A 149 13.94 -9.36 -8.69
N LEU A 150 13.44 -8.81 -9.80
CA LEU A 150 13.33 -9.51 -11.08
C LEU A 150 14.56 -9.31 -12.00
N ALA A 151 15.61 -8.64 -11.53
CA ALA A 151 16.76 -8.29 -12.35
C ALA A 151 17.60 -9.51 -12.78
N THR A 152 17.62 -10.56 -11.95
CA THR A 152 18.46 -11.76 -12.12
C THR A 152 17.66 -13.02 -12.43
N THR A 153 16.37 -12.88 -12.77
CA THR A 153 15.55 -14.04 -13.11
C THR A 153 16.04 -14.68 -14.42
N PRO A 154 15.95 -16.01 -14.56
CA PRO A 154 16.45 -16.72 -15.74
C PRO A 154 15.47 -16.68 -16.93
N PHE A 155 14.40 -15.89 -16.86
CA PHE A 155 13.32 -15.89 -17.85
C PHE A 155 13.51 -14.77 -18.88
N PRO A 156 12.98 -14.96 -20.12
CA PRO A 156 13.00 -13.92 -21.13
C PRO A 156 12.34 -12.62 -20.63
N ARG A 157 12.99 -11.48 -20.90
CA ARG A 157 12.45 -10.18 -20.53
C ARG A 157 11.34 -9.78 -21.50
N GLU A 158 10.16 -9.56 -20.96
CA GLU A 158 8.99 -9.00 -21.67
C GLU A 158 8.58 -7.68 -21.02
N THR A 159 7.74 -6.91 -21.70
CA THR A 159 7.15 -5.69 -21.14
C THR A 159 5.93 -6.05 -20.29
N TRP A 160 5.90 -5.54 -19.07
CA TRP A 160 4.82 -5.71 -18.10
C TRP A 160 4.29 -4.34 -17.68
N MET A 161 2.98 -4.16 -17.64
CA MET A 161 2.35 -2.97 -17.08
C MET A 161 2.29 -3.10 -15.57
N PHE A 162 3.07 -2.27 -14.88
CA PHE A 162 3.13 -2.16 -13.43
C PHE A 162 2.12 -1.12 -12.94
N ALA A 163 1.29 -1.48 -11.96
CA ALA A 163 0.40 -0.54 -11.28
C ALA A 163 0.27 -0.89 -9.80
N MET A 164 0.28 0.12 -8.94
CA MET A 164 -0.09 -0.05 -7.54
C MET A 164 -1.61 0.02 -7.40
N THR A 165 -2.22 -1.01 -6.85
CA THR A 165 -3.65 -1.11 -6.59
C THR A 165 -3.91 -1.43 -5.11
N CYS A 166 -5.14 -1.29 -4.65
CA CYS A 166 -5.53 -1.80 -3.35
C CYS A 166 -6.94 -2.41 -3.42
N GLU A 167 -7.12 -3.52 -2.71
CA GLU A 167 -8.40 -4.24 -2.68
C GLU A 167 -9.46 -3.44 -1.92
N ASP A 168 -10.69 -3.45 -2.46
CA ASP A 168 -11.82 -2.79 -1.81
C ASP A 168 -12.28 -3.55 -0.56
N ARG A 169 -12.28 -2.86 0.58
CA ARG A 169 -12.68 -3.41 1.88
C ARG A 169 -14.14 -3.90 1.91
N GLN A 170 -14.99 -3.40 1.00
CA GLN A 170 -16.37 -3.87 0.87
C GLN A 170 -16.45 -5.32 0.34
N VAL A 171 -15.42 -5.76 -0.40
CA VAL A 171 -15.38 -7.08 -1.03
C VAL A 171 -14.41 -8.02 -0.32
N VAL A 172 -13.31 -7.50 0.22
CA VAL A 172 -12.30 -8.32 0.91
C VAL A 172 -12.32 -8.13 2.43
N ARG A 173 -12.06 -9.23 3.15
CA ARG A 173 -11.91 -9.20 4.61
C ARG A 173 -10.64 -8.47 5.05
N ARG A 174 -9.55 -8.65 4.31
CA ARG A 174 -8.23 -8.08 4.61
C ARG A 174 -7.81 -7.19 3.45
N LYS A 175 -7.71 -5.89 3.70
CA LYS A 175 -7.28 -4.91 2.72
C LYS A 175 -5.77 -4.97 2.58
N CYS A 176 -5.27 -5.06 1.35
CA CYS A 176 -3.83 -5.07 1.06
C CYS A 176 -3.52 -4.23 -0.17
N VAL A 177 -2.32 -3.66 -0.21
CA VAL A 177 -1.79 -3.01 -1.42
C VAL A 177 -1.24 -4.10 -2.33
N ARG A 178 -1.64 -4.10 -3.59
CA ARG A 178 -1.18 -5.06 -4.59
C ARG A 178 -0.54 -4.34 -5.75
N CYS A 179 0.72 -4.65 -6.01
CA CYS A 179 1.43 -4.20 -7.18
C CYS A 179 1.19 -5.20 -8.30
N PHE A 180 0.32 -4.83 -9.25
CA PHE A 180 -0.05 -5.66 -10.38
C PHE A 180 1.02 -5.54 -11.47
N LEU A 181 1.38 -6.68 -12.04
CA LEU A 181 2.09 -6.81 -13.30
C LEU A 181 1.21 -7.57 -14.28
N VAL A 182 0.89 -6.95 -15.40
CA VAL A 182 0.01 -7.53 -16.45
C VAL A 182 0.66 -7.29 -17.80
N ARG A 183 0.65 -8.27 -18.71
CA ARG A 183 1.18 -8.03 -20.06
C ARG A 183 0.30 -7.02 -20.81
N PRO A 184 0.87 -6.08 -21.59
CA PRO A 184 0.09 -5.11 -22.35
C PRO A 184 -1.01 -5.77 -23.20
N ALA A 185 -0.66 -6.82 -23.95
CA ALA A 185 -1.61 -7.53 -24.81
C ALA A 185 -2.76 -8.23 -24.05
N GLU A 186 -2.54 -8.61 -22.79
CA GLU A 186 -3.59 -9.17 -21.93
C GLU A 186 -4.46 -8.05 -21.36
N LEU A 187 -3.85 -6.95 -20.90
CA LEU A 187 -4.55 -5.78 -20.38
C LEU A 187 -5.51 -5.18 -21.43
N GLU A 188 -5.12 -5.17 -22.70
CA GLU A 188 -5.97 -4.74 -23.81
C GLU A 188 -7.30 -5.51 -23.88
N ARG A 189 -7.29 -6.82 -23.60
CA ARG A 189 -8.52 -7.64 -23.61
C ARG A 189 -9.49 -7.23 -22.51
N PHE A 190 -8.95 -6.75 -21.38
CA PHE A 190 -9.75 -6.27 -20.26
C PHE A 190 -10.45 -4.93 -20.51
N LYS A 191 -10.20 -4.24 -21.63
CA LYS A 191 -10.93 -3.01 -21.99
C LYS A 191 -12.43 -3.25 -22.19
N SER A 192 -12.81 -4.42 -22.71
CA SER A 192 -14.22 -4.78 -22.92
C SER A 192 -14.77 -5.53 -21.71
N TRP A 193 -15.67 -4.89 -20.95
CA TRP A 193 -16.35 -5.56 -19.85
C TRP A 193 -17.13 -6.80 -20.32
N ARG A 194 -17.82 -6.69 -21.46
CA ARG A 194 -18.54 -7.82 -22.07
C ARG A 194 -17.61 -9.00 -22.35
N TRP A 195 -16.42 -8.72 -22.91
CA TRP A 195 -15.44 -9.78 -23.14
C TRP A 195 -14.99 -10.43 -21.82
N CYS A 196 -14.72 -9.63 -20.79
CA CYS A 196 -14.34 -10.12 -19.46
C CYS A 196 -15.40 -11.07 -18.89
N ARG A 197 -16.67 -10.65 -18.95
CA ARG A 197 -17.80 -11.42 -18.44
C ARG A 197 -17.97 -12.76 -19.16
N ASP A 198 -17.88 -12.74 -20.49
CA ASP A 198 -18.24 -13.89 -21.32
C ASP A 198 -17.06 -14.89 -21.46
N ASN A 199 -15.81 -14.43 -21.33
CA ASN A 199 -14.61 -15.22 -21.67
C ASN A 199 -13.66 -15.47 -20.50
N VAL A 200 -13.78 -14.77 -19.36
CA VAL A 200 -12.83 -14.91 -18.24
C VAL A 200 -13.46 -15.68 -17.08
N VAL A 201 -12.78 -16.75 -16.67
CA VAL A 201 -13.08 -17.55 -15.48
C VAL A 201 -11.97 -17.42 -14.44
N CYS A 202 -12.19 -17.87 -13.22
CA CYS A 202 -11.24 -17.70 -12.11
C CYS A 202 -10.76 -19.02 -11.53
N GLU A 203 -9.59 -19.00 -10.86
CA GLU A 203 -9.11 -20.17 -10.10
C GLU A 203 -9.97 -20.46 -8.86
N GLN A 204 -10.65 -19.45 -8.31
CA GLN A 204 -11.52 -19.60 -7.15
C GLN A 204 -12.74 -18.68 -7.27
N PRO A 205 -13.90 -19.04 -6.68
CA PRO A 205 -15.14 -18.27 -6.83
C PRO A 205 -15.01 -16.81 -6.39
N TRP A 206 -14.24 -16.53 -5.34
CA TRP A 206 -14.10 -15.18 -4.80
C TRP A 206 -13.14 -14.29 -5.58
N HIS A 207 -12.39 -14.78 -6.58
CA HIS A 207 -11.44 -13.94 -7.32
C HIS A 207 -12.08 -13.03 -8.38
N TRP A 208 -13.40 -13.07 -8.55
CA TRP A 208 -14.14 -12.29 -9.55
C TRP A 208 -13.85 -10.78 -9.48
N TYR A 209 -13.64 -10.21 -8.29
CA TYR A 209 -13.36 -8.78 -8.13
C TYR A 209 -12.03 -8.36 -8.75
N ARG A 210 -11.10 -9.30 -8.98
CA ARG A 210 -9.83 -9.04 -9.67
C ARG A 210 -10.03 -8.83 -11.16
N ILE A 211 -11.00 -9.51 -11.77
CA ILE A 211 -11.41 -9.24 -13.17
C ILE A 211 -11.91 -7.80 -13.26
N VAL A 212 -12.75 -7.37 -12.32
CA VAL A 212 -13.25 -5.99 -12.26
C VAL A 212 -12.09 -5.00 -12.09
N ALA A 213 -11.16 -5.29 -11.18
CA ALA A 213 -9.99 -4.43 -10.96
C ALA A 213 -9.10 -4.31 -12.21
N LEU A 214 -8.89 -5.41 -12.96
CA LEU A 214 -8.14 -5.42 -14.22
C LEU A 214 -8.87 -4.66 -15.33
N HIS A 215 -10.20 -4.76 -15.40
CA HIS A 215 -11.01 -3.96 -16.32
C HIS A 215 -10.90 -2.45 -16.03
N GLN A 216 -10.98 -2.06 -14.76
CA GLN A 216 -10.77 -0.66 -14.36
C GLN A 216 -9.33 -0.20 -14.63
N LEU A 217 -8.34 -1.05 -14.37
CA LEU A 217 -6.94 -0.77 -14.72
C LEU A 217 -6.75 -0.54 -16.23
N ALA A 218 -7.38 -1.37 -17.07
CA ALA A 218 -7.32 -1.22 -18.53
C ALA A 218 -7.98 0.09 -19.01
N THR A 219 -9.09 0.48 -18.38
CA THR A 219 -9.80 1.72 -18.66
C THR A 219 -8.98 2.94 -18.27
N GLU A 220 -8.37 2.90 -17.08
CA GLU A 220 -7.47 3.94 -16.57
C GLU A 220 -6.22 4.08 -17.46
N TRP A 221 -5.62 2.96 -17.88
CA TRP A 221 -4.50 2.96 -18.81
C TRP A 221 -4.85 3.65 -20.13
N GLN A 222 -6.01 3.33 -20.70
CA GLN A 222 -6.48 3.98 -21.93
C GLN A 222 -6.66 5.49 -21.76
N GLN A 223 -7.18 5.93 -20.61
CA GLN A 223 -7.31 7.36 -20.30
C GLN A 223 -5.94 8.04 -20.17
N GLU A 224 -4.98 7.41 -19.48
CA GLU A 224 -3.60 7.91 -19.35
C GLU A 224 -2.89 7.98 -20.71
N GLU A 225 -3.10 7.00 -21.60
CA GLU A 225 -2.54 7.02 -22.96
C GLU A 225 -3.15 8.14 -23.81
N GLN A 226 -4.46 8.31 -23.78
CA GLN A 226 -5.14 9.38 -24.51
C GLN A 226 -4.72 10.77 -24.02
N ALA A 227 -4.62 10.96 -22.71
CA ALA A 227 -4.14 12.21 -22.11
C ALA A 227 -2.67 12.51 -22.47
N ALA A 228 -1.84 11.47 -22.60
CA ALA A 228 -0.45 11.63 -23.04
C ALA A 228 -0.33 12.00 -24.53
N GLN A 229 -1.24 11.52 -25.38
CA GLN A 229 -1.28 11.85 -26.81
C GLN A 229 -1.84 13.26 -27.06
N ASN A 230 -2.82 13.70 -26.24
CA ASN A 230 -3.48 15.00 -26.36
C ASN A 230 -3.30 15.83 -25.07
N PRO A 231 -2.08 16.36 -24.82
CA PRO A 231 -1.82 17.14 -23.62
C PRO A 231 -2.66 18.43 -23.63
N SER A 232 -3.29 18.77 -22.49
CA SER A 232 -4.04 20.02 -22.36
C SER A 232 -3.14 21.24 -22.65
N PRO A 233 -3.65 22.28 -23.35
CA PRO A 233 -2.87 23.46 -23.71
C PRO A 233 -2.32 24.16 -22.47
N LYS A 234 -1.00 24.39 -22.44
CA LYS A 234 -0.27 24.91 -21.26
C LYS A 234 -0.35 26.43 -21.16
N THR A 235 -0.75 26.95 -19.99
CA THR A 235 -0.40 28.31 -19.55
C THR A 235 1.03 28.28 -19.00
N GLN A 236 1.97 28.90 -19.72
CA GLN A 236 3.37 29.23 -19.41
C GLN A 236 4.12 28.55 -18.24
N GLY A 237 5.34 28.06 -18.53
CA GLY A 237 6.40 27.85 -17.54
C GLY A 237 7.50 26.92 -18.07
N MET A 238 8.77 27.34 -17.95
CA MET A 238 9.98 26.71 -18.50
C MET A 238 10.03 25.17 -18.43
N PRO A 239 10.66 24.51 -19.42
CA PRO A 239 10.87 23.07 -19.43
C PRO A 239 12.04 22.71 -18.51
N LEU A 240 11.79 22.70 -17.21
CA LEU A 240 12.65 21.99 -16.26
C LEU A 240 12.07 20.57 -16.17
N VAL A 241 12.90 19.58 -16.55
CA VAL A 241 12.78 18.12 -16.32
C VAL A 241 11.35 17.68 -16.00
N ASP A 242 10.62 17.18 -17.01
CA ASP A 242 9.26 16.62 -16.93
C ASP A 242 8.51 16.97 -15.65
N LYS A 243 7.72 18.06 -15.65
CA LYS A 243 6.86 18.39 -14.50
C LYS A 243 6.13 17.11 -14.08
N HIS A 244 6.48 16.57 -12.90
CA HIS A 244 5.94 15.37 -12.24
C HIS A 244 4.39 15.32 -12.14
N ALA A 245 3.70 16.36 -12.62
CA ALA A 245 2.26 16.54 -12.70
C ALA A 245 1.55 15.56 -13.64
N THR A 246 2.23 14.92 -14.59
CA THR A 246 1.65 13.88 -15.47
C THR A 246 2.56 12.65 -15.58
N HIS A 247 3.11 12.18 -14.45
CA HIS A 247 3.68 10.84 -14.47
C HIS A 247 2.55 9.81 -14.55
N ARG A 248 2.75 8.76 -15.35
CA ARG A 248 1.77 7.68 -15.49
C ARG A 248 1.75 6.86 -14.22
N ARG A 249 0.55 6.55 -13.71
CA ARG A 249 0.39 5.67 -12.55
C ARG A 249 0.58 4.20 -12.93
N ILE A 250 0.41 3.92 -14.21
CA ILE A 250 0.64 2.62 -14.81
C ILE A 250 1.91 2.73 -15.68
N ARG A 251 2.96 1.97 -15.33
CA ARG A 251 4.30 2.11 -15.92
C ARG A 251 4.74 0.81 -16.59
N PRO A 252 5.33 0.86 -17.80
CA PRO A 252 5.96 -0.32 -18.38
C PRO A 252 7.23 -0.69 -17.59
N LEU A 253 7.37 -1.97 -17.27
CA LEU A 253 8.52 -2.61 -16.65
C LEU A 253 9.03 -3.72 -17.57
N SER A 254 10.32 -3.70 -17.91
CA SER A 254 10.95 -4.85 -18.57
C SER A 254 11.37 -5.87 -17.51
N ALA A 255 10.71 -7.03 -17.48
CA ALA A 255 10.96 -8.05 -16.45
C ALA A 255 10.91 -9.47 -17.03
N GLY A 256 11.78 -10.33 -16.51
CA GLY A 256 11.77 -11.76 -16.79
C GLY A 256 10.86 -12.48 -15.79
N ILE A 257 9.66 -12.88 -16.23
CA ILE A 257 8.67 -13.58 -15.40
C ILE A 257 8.33 -14.91 -16.07
N PHE A 258 8.17 -15.98 -15.29
CA PHE A 258 7.72 -17.26 -15.81
C PHE A 258 6.26 -17.15 -16.28
N THR A 259 6.01 -17.37 -17.58
CA THR A 259 4.70 -17.17 -18.22
C THR A 259 3.90 -18.46 -18.42
N ASN A 260 4.52 -19.63 -18.23
CA ASN A 260 3.88 -20.95 -18.42
C ASN A 260 3.20 -21.44 -17.13
N GLU A 261 2.53 -20.53 -16.43
CA GLU A 261 1.77 -20.81 -15.22
C GLU A 261 0.53 -21.65 -15.51
N LYS A 262 0.23 -22.58 -14.60
CA LYS A 262 -0.95 -23.45 -14.70
C LYS A 262 -1.95 -23.12 -13.61
N PRO A 263 -3.26 -23.24 -13.89
CA PRO A 263 -4.29 -23.04 -12.87
C PRO A 263 -4.16 -24.01 -11.71
N VAL A 264 -4.40 -23.53 -10.49
CA VAL A 264 -4.53 -24.36 -9.31
C VAL A 264 -5.96 -24.88 -9.23
N GLY A 265 -6.18 -26.07 -9.80
CA GLY A 265 -7.48 -26.74 -9.81
C GLY A 265 -8.35 -26.39 -11.01
N PRO A 266 -9.60 -26.90 -11.03
CA PRO A 266 -10.53 -26.67 -12.13
C PRO A 266 -10.96 -25.19 -12.17
N PRO A 267 -11.01 -24.56 -13.35
CA PRO A 267 -11.53 -23.21 -13.49
C PRO A 267 -12.99 -23.10 -13.02
N VAL A 268 -13.32 -21.96 -12.42
CA VAL A 268 -14.63 -21.68 -11.83
C VAL A 268 -15.33 -20.58 -12.63
N ASP A 269 -16.54 -20.89 -13.10
CA ASP A 269 -17.44 -19.93 -13.70
C ASP A 269 -18.01 -18.98 -12.64
N ILE A 270 -18.16 -17.71 -13.02
CA ILE A 270 -18.66 -16.66 -12.14
C ILE A 270 -20.15 -16.44 -12.43
N ALA A 271 -20.98 -16.47 -11.39
CA ALA A 271 -22.40 -16.12 -11.48
C ALA A 271 -22.58 -14.60 -11.62
N TRP A 272 -22.24 -14.06 -12.79
CA TRP A 272 -22.25 -12.62 -13.07
C TRP A 272 -23.56 -11.90 -12.74
N PRO A 273 -24.77 -12.45 -12.99
CA PRO A 273 -26.00 -11.74 -12.63
C PRO A 273 -26.08 -11.36 -11.14
N ALA A 274 -25.59 -12.22 -10.24
CA ALA A 274 -25.54 -11.93 -8.82
C ALA A 274 -24.45 -10.89 -8.49
N GLN A 275 -23.27 -11.01 -9.10
CA GLN A 275 -22.16 -10.09 -8.85
C GLN A 275 -22.43 -8.69 -9.42
N GLU A 276 -23.02 -8.59 -10.60
CA GLU A 276 -23.40 -7.32 -11.23
C GLU A 276 -24.43 -6.56 -10.38
N TRP A 277 -25.36 -7.26 -9.73
CA TRP A 277 -26.29 -6.64 -8.79
C TRP A 277 -25.56 -6.03 -7.59
N GLU A 278 -24.60 -6.75 -7.00
CA GLU A 278 -23.78 -6.23 -5.90
C GLU A 278 -22.90 -5.05 -6.35
N LEU A 279 -22.29 -5.13 -7.54
CA LEU A 279 -21.52 -4.03 -8.13
C LEU A 279 -22.37 -2.77 -8.30
N LYS A 280 -23.62 -2.88 -8.78
CA LYS A 280 -24.54 -1.75 -8.90
C LYS A 280 -24.87 -1.12 -7.55
N LYS A 281 -25.06 -1.92 -6.49
CA LYS A 281 -25.24 -1.39 -5.11
C LYS A 281 -24.03 -0.59 -4.64
N MET A 282 -22.83 -0.99 -5.05
CA MET A 282 -21.58 -0.29 -4.76
C MET A 282 -21.36 0.95 -5.66
N GLY A 283 -22.34 1.28 -6.52
CA GLY A 283 -22.26 2.42 -7.44
C GLY A 283 -21.38 2.17 -8.67
N LEU A 284 -21.13 0.91 -9.01
CA LEU A 284 -20.36 0.49 -10.17
C LEU A 284 -21.25 -0.26 -11.17
N ASP A 285 -21.81 0.44 -12.15
CA ASP A 285 -22.53 -0.18 -13.26
C ASP A 285 -21.58 -0.37 -14.45
N LEU A 286 -21.05 -1.57 -14.59
CA LEU A 286 -20.11 -1.93 -15.67
C LEU A 286 -20.80 -2.11 -17.03
N ASN A 287 -22.15 -2.18 -17.05
CA ASN A 287 -22.94 -2.28 -18.26
C ASN A 287 -23.49 -0.92 -18.71
N ALA A 288 -23.33 0.13 -17.90
CA ALA A 288 -23.67 1.49 -18.32
C ALA A 288 -22.64 1.96 -19.34
N GLU A 289 -23.08 2.29 -20.55
CA GLU A 289 -22.24 3.00 -21.51
C GLU A 289 -21.73 4.26 -20.84
N VAL A 290 -20.40 4.40 -20.73
CA VAL A 290 -19.78 5.64 -20.27
C VAL A 290 -20.20 6.70 -21.29
N PRO A 291 -20.98 7.74 -20.91
CA PRO A 291 -21.28 8.81 -21.85
C PRO A 291 -19.94 9.40 -22.30
N PRO A 292 -19.77 9.71 -23.59
CA PRO A 292 -18.53 10.33 -24.07
C PRO A 292 -18.27 11.58 -23.22
N ALA A 293 -17.07 11.66 -22.66
CA ALA A 293 -16.64 12.82 -21.90
C ALA A 293 -16.82 14.06 -22.79
N ALA A 294 -17.61 15.02 -22.31
CA ALA A 294 -17.81 16.32 -22.95
C ALA A 294 -16.55 17.19 -22.87
#